data_AF-A0A7J8JIF4-F1
#
_entry.id   AF-A0A7J8JIF4-F1
#
_cell.length_a   1.000
_cell.length_b   1.000
_cell.length_c   1.000
_cell.angle_alpha   90.00
_cell.angle_beta   90.00
_cell.angle_gamma   90.00
#
_symmetry.space_group_name_H-M   'P 1'
#
loop_
_entity.id
_entity.type
_entity.pdbx_description
1 polymer ?
#
loop_
_entity_poly.entity_id
_entity_poly.type
_entity_poly.pdbx_seq_one_letter_code
_entity_poly.pdbx_strand_id
1 'polypeptide(L)' 'MLVQNKLEVLNYTTIPVYLPEITIGAHQSDRVFRKFLELPGRKYSPGYNADVGDSWIWLK' A
#
# COMPACT_ATOMS: atom_id res chain seq x y z
N MET A 1 5.47 -11.56 -17.53
CA MET A 1 5.20 -12.62 -16.55
C MET A 1 4.09 -12.15 -15.62
N LEU A 2 2.85 -12.66 -15.77
CA LEU A 2 1.67 -12.19 -15.04
C LEU A 2 1.81 -12.34 -13.51
N VAL A 3 2.30 -13.49 -13.04
CA VAL A 3 2.37 -13.82 -11.60
C VAL A 3 3.40 -13.02 -10.78
N GLN A 4 4.31 -12.31 -11.44
CA GLN A 4 5.35 -11.51 -10.77
C GLN A 4 4.83 -10.15 -10.33
N ASN A 5 3.96 -9.55 -11.15
CA ASN A 5 3.39 -8.24 -10.87
C ASN A 5 2.15 -8.40 -9.99
N LYS A 6 2.36 -8.30 -8.67
CA LYS A 6 1.28 -8.45 -7.68
C LYS A 6 0.14 -7.44 -7.89
N LEU A 7 0.43 -6.24 -8.38
CA LEU A 7 -0.58 -5.21 -8.63
C LEU A 7 -1.45 -5.57 -9.85
N GLU A 8 -0.83 -6.07 -10.92
CA GLU A 8 -1.54 -6.52 -12.12
C GLU A 8 -2.45 -7.72 -11.83
N VAL A 9 -1.98 -8.67 -11.01
CA VAL A 9 -2.78 -9.80 -10.54
C VAL A 9 -3.99 -9.33 -9.70
N LEU A 10 -3.81 -8.33 -8.85
CA LEU A 10 -4.86 -7.83 -7.96
C LEU A 10 -5.78 -6.77 -8.58
N ASN A 11 -5.49 -6.29 -9.80
CA ASN A 11 -6.20 -5.17 -10.43
C ASN A 11 -7.72 -5.39 -10.49
N TYR A 12 -8.15 -6.63 -10.76
CA TYR A 12 -9.57 -6.98 -10.90
C TYR A 12 -10.28 -7.22 -9.56
N THR A 13 -9.58 -7.12 -8.43
CA THR A 13 -10.20 -7.25 -7.09
C THR A 13 -10.82 -5.94 -6.61
N THR A 14 -10.33 -4.80 -7.07
CA THR A 14 -10.79 -3.45 -6.67
C THR A 14 -11.66 -2.82 -7.76
N ILE A 15 -12.67 -3.55 -8.22
CA ILE A 15 -13.64 -3.02 -9.19
C ILE A 15 -14.49 -1.91 -8.56
N PRO A 16 -14.82 -0.83 -9.28
CA PRO A 16 -15.59 0.30 -8.75
C PRO A 16 -17.10 -0.01 -8.74
N VAL A 17 -17.49 -1.11 -8.08
CA VAL A 17 -18.89 -1.51 -7.87
C VAL A 17 -19.26 -1.22 -6.42
N TYR A 18 -20.24 -0.34 -6.22
CA TYR A 18 -20.64 0.09 -4.88
C TYR A 18 -21.58 -0.91 -4.23
N LEU A 19 -21.02 -1.68 -3.31
CA LEU A 19 -21.73 -2.64 -2.44
C LEU A 19 -21.54 -2.23 -0.97
N PRO A 20 -22.61 -2.11 -0.16
CA PRO A 20 -22.53 -1.63 1.22
C PRO A 20 -21.57 -2.42 2.13
N GLU A 21 -21.38 -3.72 1.86
CA GLU A 21 -20.56 -4.62 2.65
C GLU A 21 -19.06 -4.40 2.48
N ILE A 22 -18.63 -3.89 1.32
CA ILE A 22 -17.21 -3.74 0.95
C ILE A 22 -16.80 -2.29 0.68
N THR A 23 -17.75 -1.40 0.40
CA THR A 23 -17.45 0.00 0.08
C THR A 23 -17.09 0.75 1.35
N ILE A 24 -15.86 1.27 1.41
CA ILE A 24 -15.38 2.06 2.53
C ILE A 24 -15.51 3.56 2.20
N GLY A 25 -16.14 4.32 3.09
CA GLY A 25 -16.28 5.76 2.94
C GLY A 25 -14.94 6.51 2.95
N ALA A 26 -14.86 7.62 2.22
CA ALA A 26 -13.62 8.37 1.99
C ALA A 26 -12.86 8.75 3.28
N HIS A 27 -13.57 9.24 4.30
CA HIS A 27 -12.96 9.64 5.57
C HIS A 27 -12.35 8.47 6.34
N GLN A 28 -12.99 7.30 6.29
CA GLN A 28 -12.46 6.10 6.93
C GLN A 28 -11.24 5.59 6.16
N SER A 29 -11.30 5.58 4.82
CA SER A 29 -10.20 5.18 3.95
C SER A 29 -8.96 6.04 4.17
N ASP A 30 -9.08 7.38 4.18
CA ASP A 30 -7.96 8.29 4.43
C ASP A 30 -7.34 8.06 5.82
N ARG A 31 -8.17 7.93 6.85
CA ARG A 31 -7.70 7.67 8.22
C ARG A 31 -6.92 6.35 8.32
N VAL A 32 -7.43 5.28 7.71
CA VAL A 32 -6.76 3.96 7.74
C VAL A 32 -5.48 3.98 6.91
N PHE A 33 -5.49 4.62 5.75
CA PHE A 33 -4.32 4.73 4.89
C PHE A 33 -3.18 5.50 5.56
N ARG A 34 -3.47 6.61 6.25
CA ARG A 34 -2.45 7.35 7.03
C ARG A 34 -1.86 6.49 8.15
N LYS A 35 -2.70 5.79 8.91
CA LYS A 35 -2.22 4.84 9.94
C LYS A 35 -1.36 3.73 9.36
N PHE A 36 -1.66 3.26 8.15
CA PHE A 36 -0.83 2.27 7.47
C PHE A 36 0.57 2.83 7.12
N LEU A 37 0.66 4.08 6.65
CA LEU A 37 1.94 4.72 6.36
C LEU A 37 2.78 5.02 7.61
N GLU A 38 2.16 5.14 8.78
CA GLU A 38 2.84 5.32 10.06
C GLU A 38 3.48 4.03 10.60
N LEU A 39 3.11 2.86 10.05
CA LEU A 39 3.72 1.58 10.44
C LEU A 39 5.18 1.52 9.97
N PRO A 40 6.07 0.91 10.77
CA PRO A 40 7.48 0.82 10.41
C PRO A 40 7.66 0.02 9.11
N GLY A 41 8.45 0.57 8.18
CA GLY A 41 8.74 -0.03 6.87
C GLY A 41 7.61 0.04 5.85
N ARG A 42 6.53 0.78 6.14
CA ARG A 42 5.36 0.92 5.24
C ARG A 42 5.21 2.32 4.63
N LYS A 43 6.02 3.28 5.08
CA LYS A 43 5.96 4.66 4.61
C LYS A 43 6.50 4.84 3.19
N TYR A 44 7.61 4.18 2.88
CA TYR A 44 8.27 4.22 1.57
C TYR A 44 8.36 2.85 0.94
N SER A 45 8.78 2.82 -0.33
CA SER A 45 9.09 1.58 -1.04
C SER A 45 10.09 0.73 -0.25
N PRO A 46 9.96 -0.62 -0.28
CA PRO A 46 10.91 -1.50 0.39
C PRO A 46 12.35 -1.20 -0.03
N GLY A 47 13.27 -1.11 0.93
CA GLY A 47 14.67 -0.74 0.68
C GLY A 47 14.98 0.76 0.90
N TYR A 48 13.98 1.60 1.15
CA TYR A 48 14.14 3.05 1.38
C TYR A 48 13.61 3.52 2.75
N ASN A 49 13.40 2.62 3.71
CA ASN A 49 12.84 2.92 5.03
C ASN A 49 13.93 2.90 6.12
N ALA A 50 14.34 4.08 6.58
CA ALA A 50 15.41 4.22 7.59
C ALA A 50 15.02 3.64 8.97
N ASP A 51 13.74 3.67 9.28
CA ASP A 51 13.11 3.15 10.51
C ASP A 51 13.20 1.62 10.66
N VAL A 52 13.41 0.89 9.56
CA VAL A 52 13.65 -0.57 9.58
C VAL A 52 15.11 -0.94 9.31
N GLY A 53 16.01 0.05 9.27
CA GLY A 53 17.45 -0.17 9.09
C GLY A 53 17.89 -0.31 7.63
N ASP A 54 17.09 0.14 6.66
CA ASP A 54 17.54 0.18 5.27
C ASP A 54 18.79 1.08 5.15
N SER A 55 19.85 0.51 4.60
CA SER A 55 21.12 1.22 4.37
C SER A 55 21.23 1.71 2.92
N TRP A 56 22.13 2.68 2.71
CA TRP A 56 22.44 3.24 1.38
C TRP A 56 21.21 3.81 0.64
N ILE A 57 20.25 4.36 1.40
CA ILE A 57 18.98 4.87 0.85
C ILE A 57 19.20 5.89 -0.26
N TRP A 58 20.26 6.71 -0.16
CA TRP A 58 20.61 7.74 -1.15
C TRP A 58 21.42 7.22 -2.37
N LEU A 59 21.81 5.94 -2.40
CA LEU A 59 22.61 5.32 -3.47
C LEU A 59 21.90 4.14 -4.17
N LYS A 60 20.59 3.93 -3.97
CA LYS A 60 19.79 2.85 -4.58
C LYS A 60 18.93 3.39 -5.72
#